data_AF-A0A6J1W0T2-F1
#
_entry.id   AF-A0A6J1W0T2-F1
#
_cell.length_a   1.000
_cell.length_b   1.000
_cell.length_c   1.000
_cell.angle_alpha   90.00
_cell.angle_beta   90.00
_cell.angle_gamma   90.00
#
_symmetry.space_group_name_H-M   'P 1'
#
loop_
_entity.id
_entity.type
_entity.pdbx_description
1 polymer ?
#
loop_
_entity_poly.entity_id
_entity_poly.type
_entity_poly.pdbx_seq_one_letter_code
_entity_poly.pdbx_strand_id
1 'polypeptide(L)'
;TSTFLFLPQTPHYASPDIDECARDLDLCQPHGVCENTEGSFVCMCEEGFTLAKDRQSCEELPHHKKECYLNFDDSVFCDSVLATNVSRQECCCSLGAGWGDHCEIYPCPVLNSIEFHTLCPDGKGFILDETILNYGIPTHRDIDECSLFGEEICKEGKCVNTQPGYECYCKQGFYYDANLLECVDVDECLDESNCVNGRCENTRGSFHCACPASTTYDPAQKKCIPTSKIDKVTDRRDVCWQLRGEDGMCSSPFGGQQLTYEECCCRHGKGWGYQCHACPPRSPGNRGRSGKTGISPFLLAPALYFNDSVGNPPKVG
;
A
#
# COMPACT_ATOMS: atom_id res chain seq x y z
N THR A 1 20.77 -101.12 -2.55
CA THR A 1 19.85 -100.65 -1.49
C THR A 1 20.59 -99.59 -0.69
N SER A 2 20.37 -98.31 -1.01
CA SER A 2 20.94 -97.19 -0.24
C SER A 2 19.78 -96.40 0.34
N THR A 3 19.62 -96.50 1.66
CA THR A 3 18.53 -95.90 2.42
C THR A 3 18.96 -94.50 2.84
N PHE A 4 18.37 -93.46 2.26
CA PHE A 4 18.53 -92.09 2.74
C PHE A 4 17.67 -91.88 3.98
N LEU A 5 18.33 -91.60 5.11
CA LEU A 5 17.70 -91.19 6.36
C LEU A 5 17.30 -89.71 6.25
N PHE A 6 16.00 -89.44 6.28
CA PHE A 6 15.47 -88.08 6.48
C PHE A 6 15.57 -87.74 7.97
N LEU A 7 16.34 -86.70 8.30
CA LEU A 7 16.29 -86.05 9.61
C LEU A 7 15.08 -85.10 9.66
N PRO A 8 14.33 -85.02 10.78
CA PRO A 8 13.22 -84.09 10.93
C PRO A 8 13.78 -82.67 11.12
N GLN A 9 13.31 -81.73 10.29
CA GLN A 9 13.61 -80.31 10.44
C GLN A 9 12.95 -79.79 11.73
N THR A 10 13.74 -79.09 12.56
CA THR A 10 13.25 -78.38 13.75
C THR A 10 12.31 -77.25 13.34
N PRO A 11 11.23 -76.97 14.10
CA PRO A 11 10.33 -75.86 13.80
C PRO A 11 11.08 -74.54 14.05
N HIS A 12 11.21 -73.71 13.02
CA HIS A 12 11.63 -72.32 13.16
C HIS A 12 10.58 -71.60 14.02
N TYR A 13 10.95 -71.22 15.24
CA TYR A 13 10.15 -70.34 16.06
C TYR A 13 10.15 -68.96 15.38
N ALA A 14 9.03 -68.58 14.77
CA ALA A 14 8.84 -67.24 14.23
C ALA A 14 8.89 -66.26 15.41
N SER A 15 9.85 -65.33 15.39
CA SER A 15 9.90 -64.26 16.38
C SER A 15 8.64 -63.39 16.24
N PRO A 16 8.00 -63.00 17.36
CA PRO A 16 6.89 -62.05 17.29
C PRO A 16 7.41 -60.72 16.73
N ASP A 17 6.60 -60.12 15.88
CA ASP A 17 6.84 -58.79 15.33
C ASP A 17 6.95 -57.73 16.44
N ILE A 18 7.77 -56.71 16.22
CA ILE A 18 7.97 -55.62 17.17
C ILE A 18 7.15 -54.44 16.67
N ASP A 19 6.12 -54.05 17.41
CA ASP A 19 5.35 -52.85 17.10
C ASP A 19 6.19 -51.59 17.37
N GLU A 20 6.77 -51.00 16.32
CA GLU A 20 7.58 -49.79 16.45
C GLU A 20 6.73 -48.57 16.81
N CYS A 21 5.48 -48.51 16.34
CA CYS A 21 4.54 -47.43 16.63
C CYS A 21 4.15 -47.40 18.12
N ALA A 22 4.09 -48.55 18.77
CA ALA A 22 3.85 -48.64 20.22
C ALA A 22 5.11 -48.36 21.07
N ARG A 23 6.30 -48.49 20.48
CA ARG A 23 7.58 -48.23 21.17
C ARG A 23 7.98 -46.76 21.13
N ASP A 24 7.68 -46.08 20.03
CA ASP A 24 8.03 -44.68 19.81
C ASP A 24 6.84 -43.94 19.19
N LEU A 25 6.21 -43.08 20.00
CA LEU A 25 5.04 -42.32 19.58
C LEU A 25 5.40 -41.16 18.64
N ASP A 26 6.66 -40.71 18.65
CA ASP A 26 7.13 -39.58 17.84
C ASP A 26 7.75 -40.05 16.50
N LEU A 27 7.71 -41.35 16.20
CA LEU A 27 8.42 -41.99 15.10
C LEU A 27 8.10 -41.41 13.70
N CYS A 28 6.88 -40.93 13.51
CA CYS A 28 6.40 -40.32 12.24
C CYS A 28 5.93 -38.87 12.41
N GLN A 29 6.11 -38.27 13.59
CA GLN A 29 5.67 -36.89 13.88
C GLN A 29 6.61 -35.88 13.20
N PRO A 30 6.18 -34.63 12.92
CA PRO A 30 4.89 -34.01 13.27
C PRO A 30 3.75 -34.27 12.28
N HIS A 31 4.05 -34.58 11.01
CA HIS A 31 3.07 -34.67 9.92
C HIS A 31 2.84 -36.10 9.42
N GLY A 32 2.92 -37.09 10.29
CA GLY A 32 2.79 -38.49 9.89
C GLY A 32 2.22 -39.39 10.97
N VAL A 33 1.44 -40.37 10.51
CA VAL A 33 0.81 -41.41 11.32
C VAL A 33 1.54 -42.72 11.09
N CYS A 34 1.99 -43.36 12.18
CA CYS A 34 2.66 -44.65 12.13
C CYS A 34 1.65 -45.80 12.00
N GLU A 35 1.90 -46.72 11.09
CA GLU A 35 1.20 -48.00 10.97
C GLU A 35 2.19 -49.16 11.06
N ASN A 36 2.00 -50.05 12.03
CA ASN A 36 2.85 -51.22 12.23
C ASN A 36 2.59 -52.29 11.17
N THR A 37 3.64 -52.90 10.66
CA THR A 37 3.58 -53.93 9.61
C THR A 37 4.43 -55.14 10.00
N GLU A 38 4.20 -56.31 9.42
CA GLU A 38 5.00 -57.49 9.79
C GLU A 38 6.49 -57.31 9.40
N GLY A 39 7.34 -57.14 10.42
CA GLY A 39 8.78 -56.96 10.31
C GLY A 39 9.26 -55.51 10.17
N SER A 40 8.37 -54.50 10.18
CA SER A 40 8.70 -53.07 10.09
C SER A 40 7.48 -52.17 10.37
N PHE A 41 7.58 -50.88 10.06
CA PHE A 41 6.46 -49.93 10.10
C PHE A 41 6.44 -49.08 8.83
N VAL A 42 5.31 -48.42 8.58
CA VAL A 42 5.17 -47.39 7.54
C VAL A 42 4.65 -46.09 8.16
N CYS A 43 5.27 -44.98 7.79
CA CYS A 43 4.73 -43.65 8.10
C CYS A 43 3.84 -43.18 6.95
N MET A 44 2.59 -42.88 7.26
CA MET A 44 1.65 -42.23 6.36
C MET A 44 1.66 -40.73 6.63
N CYS A 45 2.10 -39.94 5.66
CA CYS A 45 2.14 -38.50 5.82
C CYS A 45 0.75 -37.86 5.70
N GLU A 46 0.55 -36.80 6.46
CA GLU A 46 -0.61 -35.91 6.37
C GLU A 46 -0.67 -35.24 4.98
N GLU A 47 -1.83 -34.69 4.66
CA GLU A 47 -2.07 -34.04 3.37
C GLU A 47 -1.04 -32.92 3.15
N GLY A 48 -0.20 -33.11 2.13
CA GLY A 48 0.80 -32.13 1.72
C GLY A 48 2.22 -32.38 2.07
N PHE A 49 2.44 -33.51 2.72
CA PHE A 49 3.76 -34.00 3.00
C PHE A 49 3.99 -35.29 2.24
N THR A 50 5.23 -35.49 1.81
CA THR A 50 5.69 -36.75 1.26
C THR A 50 6.69 -37.37 2.21
N LEU A 51 6.76 -38.69 2.21
CA LEU A 51 7.73 -39.41 3.00
C LEU A 51 9.16 -39.04 2.54
N ALA A 52 9.95 -38.50 3.46
CA ALA A 52 11.34 -38.13 3.24
C ALA A 52 12.21 -39.38 3.02
N LYS A 53 13.46 -39.17 2.63
CA LYS A 53 14.40 -40.27 2.29
C LYS A 53 14.70 -41.21 3.46
N ASP A 54 14.52 -40.76 4.69
CA ASP A 54 14.70 -41.55 5.90
C ASP A 54 13.53 -42.51 6.17
N ARG A 55 12.41 -42.39 5.44
CA ARG A 55 11.18 -43.17 5.59
C ARG A 55 10.50 -43.01 6.95
N GLN A 56 10.81 -41.92 7.66
CA GLN A 56 10.29 -41.60 8.98
C GLN A 56 9.73 -40.18 9.02
N SER A 57 10.44 -39.23 8.40
CA SER A 57 10.05 -37.83 8.35
C SER A 57 9.10 -37.57 7.18
N CYS A 58 8.18 -36.64 7.38
CA CYS A 58 7.28 -36.15 6.35
C CYS A 58 7.76 -34.74 5.93
N GLU A 59 8.16 -34.57 4.67
CA GLU A 59 8.64 -33.30 4.11
C GLU A 59 7.56 -32.64 3.25
N GLU A 60 7.41 -31.32 3.34
CA GLU A 60 6.42 -30.58 2.54
C GLU A 60 6.67 -30.78 1.04
N LEU A 61 5.62 -31.13 0.30
CA LEU A 61 5.70 -31.23 -1.14
C LEU A 61 5.95 -29.84 -1.75
N PRO A 62 6.91 -29.69 -2.70
CA PRO A 62 7.13 -28.42 -3.41
C PRO A 62 5.90 -27.89 -4.17
N HIS A 63 4.90 -28.74 -4.40
CA HIS A 63 3.62 -28.45 -5.05
C HIS A 63 2.48 -28.17 -4.05
N HIS A 64 2.78 -28.02 -2.76
CA HIS A 64 1.78 -27.80 -1.72
C HIS A 64 1.50 -26.35 -1.39
N LYS A 65 1.98 -25.43 -2.23
CA LYS A 65 1.59 -24.03 -2.22
C LYS A 65 0.71 -23.79 -3.43
N LYS A 66 -0.50 -23.27 -3.19
CA LYS A 66 -1.54 -23.13 -4.20
C LYS A 66 -2.15 -21.73 -4.16
N GLU A 67 -3.26 -21.54 -4.85
CA GLU A 67 -4.02 -20.29 -4.86
C GLU A 67 -4.87 -20.21 -3.59
N CYS A 68 -4.91 -19.01 -3.01
CA CYS A 68 -5.83 -18.67 -1.93
C CYS A 68 -6.93 -17.79 -2.49
N TYR A 69 -8.16 -18.03 -2.06
CA TYR A 69 -9.34 -17.34 -2.54
C TYR A 69 -10.05 -16.62 -1.41
N LEU A 70 -10.49 -15.39 -1.66
CA LEU A 70 -11.15 -14.56 -0.67
C LEU A 70 -12.60 -14.99 -0.41
N ASN A 71 -13.30 -15.40 -1.46
CA ASN A 71 -14.68 -15.86 -1.39
C ASN A 71 -14.81 -17.26 -1.97
N PHE A 72 -15.65 -18.07 -1.32
CA PHE A 72 -16.03 -19.41 -1.77
C PHE A 72 -17.55 -19.51 -1.70
N ASP A 73 -18.20 -19.75 -2.84
CA ASP A 73 -19.62 -20.11 -2.92
C ASP A 73 -19.72 -21.54 -3.50
N ASP A 74 -20.71 -22.31 -3.07
CA ASP A 74 -20.91 -23.74 -3.41
C ASP A 74 -21.11 -23.99 -4.92
N SER A 75 -21.13 -22.93 -5.73
CA SER A 75 -21.28 -22.94 -7.19
C SER A 75 -19.99 -22.59 -7.94
N VAL A 76 -18.90 -23.34 -7.73
CA VAL A 76 -17.77 -23.53 -8.67
C VAL A 76 -17.28 -22.23 -9.38
N PHE A 77 -17.14 -21.12 -8.64
CA PHE A 77 -16.55 -19.90 -9.20
C PHE A 77 -15.69 -19.21 -8.15
N CYS A 78 -14.40 -19.52 -8.18
CA CYS A 78 -13.38 -18.85 -7.38
C CYS A 78 -12.74 -17.75 -8.23
N ASP A 79 -13.39 -16.59 -8.31
CA ASP A 79 -12.92 -15.48 -9.16
C ASP A 79 -12.00 -14.50 -8.41
N SER A 80 -11.94 -14.59 -7.08
CA SER A 80 -11.20 -13.65 -6.24
C SER A 80 -9.94 -14.30 -5.65
N VAL A 81 -8.96 -14.54 -6.53
CA VAL A 81 -7.62 -14.98 -6.12
C VAL A 81 -7.00 -13.89 -5.23
N LEU A 82 -6.75 -14.22 -3.97
CA LEU A 82 -6.16 -13.34 -2.97
C LEU A 82 -4.63 -13.39 -3.02
N ALA A 83 -4.07 -14.58 -3.28
CA ALA A 83 -2.65 -14.79 -3.51
C ALA A 83 -2.39 -16.11 -4.23
N THR A 84 -1.21 -16.22 -4.83
CA THR A 84 -0.69 -17.46 -5.42
C THR A 84 0.52 -17.93 -4.62
N ASN A 85 0.80 -19.24 -4.66
CA ASN A 85 1.97 -19.81 -4.00
C ASN A 85 1.97 -19.58 -2.48
N VAL A 86 0.83 -19.87 -1.85
CA VAL A 86 0.64 -19.78 -0.39
C VAL A 86 0.24 -21.14 0.18
N SER A 87 0.65 -21.44 1.42
CA SER A 87 0.23 -22.67 2.10
C SER A 87 -1.24 -22.60 2.52
N ARG A 88 -1.85 -23.77 2.75
CA ARG A 88 -3.23 -23.84 3.27
C ARG A 88 -3.38 -23.13 4.62
N GLN A 89 -2.35 -23.21 5.46
CA GLN A 89 -2.33 -22.53 6.76
C GLN A 89 -2.19 -21.01 6.59
N GLU A 90 -1.30 -20.54 5.71
CA GLU A 90 -1.16 -19.10 5.38
C GLU A 90 -2.47 -18.50 4.87
N CYS A 91 -3.17 -19.24 4.00
CA CYS A 91 -4.46 -18.83 3.46
C CYS A 91 -5.57 -18.86 4.53
N CYS A 92 -5.83 -20.03 5.11
CA CYS A 92 -7.01 -20.25 5.95
C CYS A 92 -6.86 -19.73 7.38
N CYS A 93 -5.63 -19.58 7.90
CA CYS A 93 -5.39 -18.92 9.17
C CYS A 93 -5.27 -17.40 9.03
N SER A 94 -5.36 -16.84 7.82
CA SER A 94 -5.45 -15.38 7.59
C SER A 94 -6.80 -14.97 7.02
N LEU A 95 -6.90 -14.50 5.77
CA LEU A 95 -8.13 -13.95 5.18
C LEU A 95 -8.87 -14.92 4.24
N GLY A 96 -8.25 -16.04 3.86
CA GLY A 96 -8.80 -16.94 2.87
C GLY A 96 -10.09 -17.65 3.30
N ALA A 97 -10.96 -17.86 2.32
CA ALA A 97 -12.15 -18.70 2.42
C ALA A 97 -11.98 -20.05 1.68
N GLY A 98 -11.03 -20.14 0.75
CA GLY A 98 -10.71 -21.39 0.06
C GLY A 98 -9.25 -21.42 -0.38
N TRP A 99 -8.70 -22.63 -0.51
CA TRP A 99 -7.31 -22.86 -0.88
C TRP A 99 -7.24 -24.03 -1.85
N GLY A 100 -6.51 -23.90 -2.96
CA GLY A 100 -6.44 -24.97 -3.93
C GLY A 100 -6.01 -24.52 -5.31
N ASP A 101 -6.15 -25.42 -6.27
CA ASP A 101 -5.97 -25.13 -7.69
C ASP A 101 -7.35 -25.01 -8.36
N HIS A 102 -7.46 -24.37 -9.52
CA HIS A 102 -8.72 -24.15 -10.24
C HIS A 102 -9.65 -25.38 -10.39
N CYS A 103 -9.11 -26.61 -10.31
CA CYS A 103 -9.86 -27.86 -10.42
C CYS A 103 -10.15 -28.56 -9.07
N GLU A 104 -9.45 -28.19 -7.99
CA GLU A 104 -9.53 -28.82 -6.67
C GLU A 104 -9.36 -27.75 -5.58
N ILE A 105 -10.49 -27.20 -5.13
CA ILE A 105 -10.54 -26.14 -4.12
C ILE A 105 -11.02 -26.73 -2.80
N TYR A 106 -10.27 -26.48 -1.74
CA TYR A 106 -10.55 -26.89 -0.37
C TYR A 106 -11.10 -25.69 0.39
N PRO A 107 -12.35 -25.72 0.88
CA PRO A 107 -12.87 -24.63 1.69
C PRO A 107 -12.07 -24.53 2.99
N CYS A 108 -11.84 -23.29 3.43
CA CYS A 108 -11.21 -23.05 4.73
C CYS A 108 -12.17 -23.48 5.85
N PRO A 109 -11.63 -24.05 6.95
CA PRO A 109 -12.46 -24.54 8.04
C PRO A 109 -13.22 -23.40 8.69
N VAL A 110 -14.44 -23.69 9.15
CA VAL A 110 -15.31 -22.73 9.83
C VAL A 110 -14.63 -22.27 11.12
N LEU A 111 -14.65 -20.96 11.39
CA LEU A 111 -14.03 -20.39 12.58
C LEU A 111 -14.50 -21.10 13.86
N ASN A 112 -13.55 -21.47 14.73
CA ASN A 112 -13.76 -22.24 15.97
C ASN A 112 -14.27 -23.68 15.80
N SER A 113 -14.25 -24.25 14.59
CA SER A 113 -14.46 -25.69 14.42
C SER A 113 -13.23 -26.48 14.89
N ILE A 114 -13.38 -27.80 15.07
CA ILE A 114 -12.26 -28.68 15.42
C ILE A 114 -11.21 -28.61 14.30
N GLU A 115 -11.64 -28.67 13.05
CA GLU A 115 -10.78 -28.55 11.87
C GLU A 115 -10.04 -27.21 11.84
N PHE A 116 -10.67 -26.11 12.27
CA PHE A 116 -10.01 -24.81 12.39
C PHE A 116 -8.94 -24.83 13.47
N HIS A 117 -9.21 -25.38 14.66
CA HIS A 117 -8.20 -25.45 15.72
C HIS A 117 -7.05 -26.41 15.39
N THR A 118 -7.31 -27.44 14.58
CA THR A 118 -6.24 -28.31 14.07
C THR A 118 -5.34 -27.58 13.07
N LEU A 119 -5.93 -26.82 12.14
CA LEU A 119 -5.16 -26.08 11.13
C LEU A 119 -4.51 -24.80 11.70
N CYS A 120 -5.19 -24.11 12.61
CA CYS A 120 -4.82 -22.82 13.18
C CYS A 120 -4.83 -22.89 14.73
N PRO A 121 -3.91 -23.66 15.34
CA PRO A 121 -3.92 -23.90 16.78
C PRO A 121 -3.72 -22.65 17.63
N ASP A 122 -2.94 -21.68 17.14
CA ASP A 122 -2.75 -20.37 17.79
C ASP A 122 -3.80 -19.32 17.38
N GLY A 123 -4.78 -19.71 16.56
CA GLY A 123 -5.82 -18.84 16.04
C GLY A 123 -5.44 -18.13 14.73
N LYS A 124 -6.26 -17.14 14.34
CA LYS A 124 -6.03 -16.34 13.12
C LYS A 124 -4.79 -15.45 13.25
N GLY A 125 -4.07 -15.25 12.15
CA GLY A 125 -2.88 -14.41 12.04
C GLY A 125 -1.56 -15.10 12.41
N PHE A 126 -1.60 -16.38 12.78
CA PHE A 126 -0.43 -17.12 13.26
C PHE A 126 -0.23 -18.44 12.54
N ILE A 127 1.04 -18.85 12.48
CA ILE A 127 1.50 -20.16 12.04
C ILE A 127 2.41 -20.73 13.12
N LEU A 128 2.21 -21.99 13.50
CA LEU A 128 3.16 -22.71 14.33
C LEU A 128 4.45 -22.94 13.54
N ASP A 129 5.56 -22.46 14.08
CA ASP A 129 6.90 -22.71 13.59
C ASP A 129 7.59 -23.70 14.54
N GLU A 130 7.52 -24.97 14.17
CA GLU A 130 8.14 -26.07 14.90
C GLU A 130 9.67 -26.09 14.76
N THR A 131 10.22 -25.35 13.78
CA THR A 131 11.67 -25.28 13.56
C THR A 131 12.36 -24.36 14.56
N ILE A 132 11.62 -23.39 15.10
CA ILE A 132 12.12 -22.43 16.10
C ILE A 132 11.56 -22.84 17.46
N LEU A 133 12.38 -23.52 18.24
CA LEU A 133 12.05 -23.91 19.62
C LEU A 133 12.52 -22.85 20.61
N ASN A 134 11.61 -22.36 21.45
CA ASN A 134 11.95 -21.56 22.62
C ASN A 134 11.76 -22.41 23.88
N TYR A 135 12.86 -22.80 24.53
CA TYR A 135 12.85 -23.74 25.67
C TYR A 135 12.16 -25.09 25.38
N GLY A 136 12.25 -25.58 24.13
CA GLY A 136 11.64 -26.85 23.73
C GLY A 136 10.14 -26.76 23.41
N ILE A 137 9.60 -25.54 23.29
CA ILE A 137 8.22 -25.27 22.87
C ILE A 137 8.27 -24.65 21.47
N PRO A 138 7.49 -25.15 20.49
CA PRO A 138 7.30 -24.50 19.19
C PRO A 138 6.90 -23.04 19.35
N THR A 139 7.45 -22.17 18.51
CA THR A 139 7.09 -20.75 18.52
C THR A 139 6.03 -20.48 17.46
N HIS A 140 5.25 -19.42 17.63
CA HIS A 140 4.37 -18.94 16.57
C HIS A 140 5.08 -17.86 15.77
N ARG A 141 4.97 -17.93 14.45
CA ARG A 141 5.30 -16.83 13.55
C ARG A 141 4.01 -16.14 13.11
N ASP A 142 4.09 -14.83 13.00
CA ASP A 142 3.03 -14.00 12.43
C ASP A 142 2.89 -14.26 10.92
N ILE A 143 1.67 -14.18 10.40
CA ILE A 143 1.40 -14.23 8.97
C ILE A 143 1.54 -12.82 8.43
N ASP A 144 2.55 -12.58 7.58
CA ASP A 144 2.70 -11.26 6.95
C ASP A 144 1.68 -11.09 5.81
N GLU A 145 0.49 -10.57 6.13
CA GLU A 145 -0.56 -10.37 5.12
C GLU A 145 -0.16 -9.38 4.04
N CYS A 146 0.74 -8.43 4.34
CA CYS A 146 1.22 -7.48 3.35
C CYS A 146 2.14 -8.14 2.33
N SER A 147 2.98 -9.08 2.76
CA SER A 147 3.85 -9.85 1.87
C SER A 147 3.07 -10.88 1.05
N LEU A 148 1.98 -11.43 1.60
CA LEU A 148 1.19 -12.47 0.93
C LEU A 148 0.05 -11.89 0.07
N PHE A 149 -0.73 -10.96 0.61
CA PHE A 149 -2.00 -10.49 0.04
C PHE A 149 -2.04 -8.97 -0.18
N GLY A 150 -0.95 -8.24 0.08
CA GLY A 150 -0.92 -6.77 0.14
C GLY A 150 -1.38 -6.04 -1.13
N GLU A 151 -1.18 -6.64 -2.30
CA GLU A 151 -1.66 -6.10 -3.58
C GLU A 151 -3.20 -6.12 -3.69
N GLU A 152 -3.84 -7.10 -3.04
CA GLU A 152 -5.28 -7.30 -3.11
C GLU A 152 -6.03 -6.59 -1.97
N ILE A 153 -5.48 -6.57 -0.75
CA ILE A 153 -6.21 -6.14 0.47
C ILE A 153 -6.05 -4.64 0.84
N CYS A 154 -5.13 -3.93 0.20
CA CYS A 154 -4.89 -2.50 0.45
C CYS A 154 -4.76 -1.69 -0.85
N LYS A 155 -5.57 -2.00 -1.87
CA LYS A 155 -5.61 -1.21 -3.11
C LYS A 155 -5.85 0.26 -2.79
N GLU A 156 -5.11 1.17 -3.44
CA GLU A 156 -5.08 2.61 -3.14
C GLU A 156 -4.59 3.00 -1.73
N GLY A 157 -3.86 2.10 -1.06
CA GLY A 157 -3.26 2.36 0.24
C GLY A 157 -1.84 1.77 0.38
N LYS A 158 -1.31 1.88 1.60
CA LYS A 158 -0.08 1.23 2.03
C LYS A 158 -0.42 0.19 3.08
N CYS A 159 -0.12 -1.07 2.79
CA CYS A 159 -0.20 -2.15 3.77
C CYS A 159 0.96 -2.07 4.78
N VAL A 160 0.65 -2.26 6.05
CA VAL A 160 1.62 -2.41 7.14
C VAL A 160 1.27 -3.66 7.93
N ASN A 161 2.20 -4.59 8.00
CA ASN A 161 2.03 -5.82 8.75
C ASN A 161 2.07 -5.53 10.27
N THR A 162 1.18 -6.16 11.03
CA THR A 162 1.01 -6.01 12.48
C THR A 162 0.82 -7.40 13.12
N GLN A 163 0.76 -7.50 14.45
CA GLN A 163 0.57 -8.80 15.11
C GLN A 163 -0.60 -8.73 16.10
N PRO A 164 -1.68 -9.51 15.92
CA PRO A 164 -2.02 -10.33 14.74
C PRO A 164 -2.67 -9.48 13.63
N GLY A 165 -2.21 -9.61 12.38
CA GLY A 165 -2.91 -9.09 11.20
C GLY A 165 -2.23 -7.90 10.52
N TYR A 166 -2.98 -6.99 9.93
CA TYR A 166 -2.42 -5.85 9.18
C TYR A 166 -3.26 -4.58 9.30
N GLU A 167 -2.64 -3.46 8.94
CA GLU A 167 -3.30 -2.17 8.83
C GLU A 167 -3.10 -1.59 7.42
N CYS A 168 -4.20 -1.17 6.78
CA CYS A 168 -4.15 -0.41 5.53
C CYS A 168 -4.21 1.09 5.80
N TYR A 169 -3.15 1.80 5.40
CA TYR A 169 -3.10 3.26 5.42
C TYR A 169 -3.47 3.79 4.03
N CYS A 170 -4.73 4.18 3.86
CA CYS A 170 -5.24 4.68 2.58
C CYS A 170 -4.61 6.00 2.16
N LYS A 171 -4.51 6.22 0.84
CA LYS A 171 -4.15 7.53 0.28
C LYS A 171 -5.17 8.60 0.72
N GLN A 172 -4.76 9.86 0.68
CA GLN A 172 -5.66 10.97 0.97
C GLN A 172 -6.86 10.97 0.00
N GLY A 173 -8.07 11.21 0.53
CA GLY A 173 -9.32 11.12 -0.24
C GLY A 173 -9.94 9.72 -0.25
N PHE A 174 -9.35 8.75 0.46
CA PHE A 174 -9.88 7.39 0.58
C PHE A 174 -10.03 6.98 2.05
N TYR A 175 -10.91 6.02 2.31
CA TYR A 175 -11.05 5.35 3.60
C TYR A 175 -11.02 3.83 3.40
N TYR A 176 -10.60 3.09 4.42
CA TYR A 176 -10.52 1.63 4.33
C TYR A 176 -11.89 1.00 4.62
N ASP A 177 -12.38 0.17 3.70
CA ASP A 177 -13.57 -0.67 3.92
C ASP A 177 -13.13 -2.12 4.14
N ALA A 178 -13.29 -2.59 5.39
CA ALA A 178 -12.88 -3.94 5.79
C ALA A 178 -13.73 -5.06 5.17
N ASN A 179 -14.92 -4.77 4.63
CA ASN A 179 -15.73 -5.79 3.94
C ASN A 179 -15.28 -5.97 2.49
N LEU A 180 -14.85 -4.88 1.85
CA LEU A 180 -14.35 -4.89 0.47
C LEU A 180 -12.85 -5.16 0.41
N LEU A 181 -12.15 -5.05 1.56
CA LEU A 181 -10.70 -5.15 1.68
C LEU A 181 -9.98 -4.20 0.72
N GLU A 182 -10.46 -2.97 0.60
CA GLU A 182 -9.83 -1.96 -0.23
C GLU A 182 -10.01 -0.55 0.32
N CYS A 183 -9.18 0.38 -0.14
CA CYS A 183 -9.39 1.80 0.11
C CYS A 183 -10.41 2.34 -0.89
N VAL A 184 -11.59 2.69 -0.37
CA VAL A 184 -12.71 3.22 -1.12
C VAL A 184 -12.62 4.73 -1.17
N ASP A 185 -12.91 5.28 -2.34
CA ASP A 185 -12.98 6.71 -2.59
C ASP A 185 -14.00 7.40 -1.67
N VAL A 186 -13.62 8.50 -1.05
CA VAL A 186 -14.54 9.33 -0.27
C VAL A 186 -15.31 10.20 -1.25
N ASP A 187 -16.60 9.97 -1.41
CA ASP A 187 -17.43 10.86 -2.23
C ASP A 187 -17.70 12.18 -1.47
N GLU A 188 -16.84 13.18 -1.69
CA GLU A 188 -16.99 14.48 -1.04
C GLU A 188 -18.23 15.25 -1.53
N CYS A 189 -18.85 14.84 -2.65
CA CYS A 189 -20.07 15.47 -3.16
C CYS A 189 -21.32 15.07 -2.38
N LEU A 190 -21.26 14.02 -1.54
CA LEU A 190 -22.31 13.72 -0.58
C LEU A 190 -22.46 14.80 0.50
N ASP A 191 -21.40 15.58 0.73
CA ASP A 191 -21.45 16.76 1.59
C ASP A 191 -21.56 18.03 0.73
N GLU A 192 -22.76 18.59 0.68
CA GLU A 192 -23.09 19.80 -0.09
C GLU A 192 -22.23 21.02 0.31
N SER A 193 -21.59 21.00 1.49
CA SER A 193 -20.70 22.08 1.93
C SER A 193 -19.36 22.11 1.20
N ASN A 194 -18.99 21.06 0.45
CA ASN A 194 -17.72 20.97 -0.28
C ASN A 194 -17.71 21.73 -1.60
N CYS A 195 -18.87 22.02 -2.21
CA CYS A 195 -18.95 22.73 -3.49
C CYS A 195 -20.13 23.70 -3.52
N VAL A 196 -20.04 24.77 -2.72
CA VAL A 196 -21.11 25.78 -2.64
C VAL A 196 -21.11 26.67 -3.89
N ASN A 197 -22.29 26.86 -4.49
CA ASN A 197 -22.53 27.61 -5.75
C ASN A 197 -21.88 26.99 -7.01
N GLY A 198 -21.49 25.71 -6.96
CA GLY A 198 -21.02 24.96 -8.12
C GLY A 198 -21.78 23.64 -8.27
N ARG A 199 -21.47 22.90 -9.33
CA ARG A 199 -21.87 21.50 -9.49
C ARG A 199 -20.71 20.61 -9.06
N CYS A 200 -20.91 19.79 -8.04
CA CYS A 200 -19.91 18.83 -7.60
C CYS A 200 -19.87 17.62 -8.53
N GLU A 201 -18.67 17.17 -8.88
CA GLU A 201 -18.37 15.99 -9.65
C GLU A 201 -17.33 15.17 -8.88
N ASN A 202 -17.73 14.02 -8.34
CA ASN A 202 -16.81 13.17 -7.60
C ASN A 202 -15.76 12.57 -8.56
N THR A 203 -14.50 12.51 -8.12
CA THR A 203 -13.38 11.97 -8.90
C THR A 203 -12.57 11.00 -8.04
N ARG A 204 -11.79 10.10 -8.63
CA ARG A 204 -11.02 9.15 -7.82
C ARG A 204 -9.96 9.89 -6.97
N GLY A 205 -10.12 9.86 -5.65
CA GLY A 205 -9.28 10.46 -4.62
C GLY A 205 -9.55 11.92 -4.31
N SER A 206 -10.58 12.54 -4.89
CA SER A 206 -10.89 13.97 -4.75
C SER A 206 -12.23 14.31 -5.40
N PHE A 207 -12.59 15.59 -5.47
CA PHE A 207 -13.74 16.05 -6.23
C PHE A 207 -13.41 17.29 -7.07
N HIS A 208 -14.17 17.47 -8.14
CA HIS A 208 -14.14 18.65 -8.99
C HIS A 208 -15.42 19.47 -8.79
N CYS A 209 -15.27 20.76 -8.51
CA CYS A 209 -16.39 21.69 -8.41
C CYS A 209 -16.51 22.49 -9.71
N ALA A 210 -17.43 22.08 -10.58
CA ALA A 210 -17.73 22.76 -11.84
C ALA A 210 -18.47 24.08 -11.56
N CYS A 211 -17.72 25.18 -11.62
CA CYS A 211 -18.22 26.52 -11.35
C CYS A 211 -18.88 27.17 -12.59
N PRO A 212 -19.93 27.99 -12.41
CA PRO A 212 -20.53 28.77 -13.48
C PRO A 212 -19.55 29.73 -14.16
N ALA A 213 -19.85 30.13 -15.41
CA ALA A 213 -19.03 31.09 -16.16
C ALA A 213 -18.77 32.37 -15.34
N SER A 214 -17.52 32.88 -15.38
CA SER A 214 -17.01 34.02 -14.58
C SER A 214 -16.81 33.78 -13.07
N THR A 215 -16.86 32.51 -12.63
CA THR A 215 -16.50 32.11 -11.26
C THR A 215 -15.42 31.03 -11.26
N THR A 216 -14.63 30.94 -10.19
CA THR A 216 -13.63 29.89 -9.95
C THR A 216 -13.90 29.20 -8.62
N TYR A 217 -13.46 27.96 -8.47
CA TYR A 217 -13.51 27.27 -7.19
C TYR A 217 -12.40 27.79 -6.24
N ASP A 218 -12.77 28.14 -5.01
CA ASP A 218 -11.86 28.48 -3.91
C ASP A 218 -11.84 27.33 -2.90
N PRO A 219 -10.76 26.52 -2.84
CA PRO A 219 -10.66 25.37 -1.92
C PRO A 219 -10.68 25.76 -0.43
N ALA A 220 -10.22 26.97 -0.07
CA ALA A 220 -10.19 27.41 1.32
C ALA A 220 -11.60 27.78 1.83
N GLN A 221 -12.45 28.27 0.92
CA GLN A 221 -13.83 28.65 1.21
C GLN A 221 -14.86 27.61 0.75
N LYS A 222 -14.42 26.52 0.11
CA LYS A 222 -15.23 25.44 -0.46
C LYS A 222 -16.39 25.94 -1.33
N LYS A 223 -16.15 27.00 -2.12
CA LYS A 223 -17.21 27.66 -2.91
C LYS A 223 -16.70 28.27 -4.21
N CYS A 224 -17.60 28.42 -5.17
CA CYS A 224 -17.34 29.19 -6.38
C CYS A 224 -17.40 30.69 -6.08
N ILE A 225 -16.30 31.41 -6.33
CA ILE A 225 -16.18 32.86 -6.18
C ILE A 225 -16.02 33.55 -7.54
N PRO A 226 -16.51 34.78 -7.71
CA PRO A 226 -16.27 35.54 -8.94
C PRO A 226 -14.78 35.69 -9.23
N THR A 227 -14.38 35.48 -10.49
CA THR A 227 -12.97 35.60 -10.92
C THR A 227 -12.38 36.98 -10.60
N SER A 228 -13.21 38.02 -10.60
CA SER A 228 -12.85 39.40 -10.23
C SER A 228 -12.43 39.60 -8.76
N LYS A 229 -12.64 38.60 -7.89
CA LYS A 229 -12.15 38.62 -6.49
C LYS A 229 -10.82 37.90 -6.30
N ILE A 230 -10.37 37.12 -7.29
CA ILE A 230 -9.01 36.54 -7.34
C ILE A 230 -7.99 37.65 -7.65
N ASP A 231 -8.42 38.74 -8.30
CA ASP A 231 -7.59 39.87 -8.72
C ASP A 231 -6.98 40.69 -7.56
N LYS A 232 -7.11 40.26 -6.30
CA LYS A 232 -6.19 40.72 -5.23
C LYS A 232 -4.80 40.07 -5.29
N VAL A 233 -4.54 39.22 -6.28
CA VAL A 233 -3.19 38.80 -6.69
C VAL A 233 -2.52 39.83 -7.63
N THR A 234 -3.13 40.99 -7.87
CA THR A 234 -2.47 42.07 -8.63
C THR A 234 -1.35 42.79 -7.85
N ASP A 235 -1.23 42.58 -6.53
CA ASP A 235 -0.16 43.17 -5.71
C ASP A 235 0.87 42.15 -5.19
N ARG A 236 0.71 40.85 -5.53
CA ARG A 236 1.74 39.85 -5.22
C ARG A 236 2.95 40.14 -6.11
N ARG A 237 4.10 40.40 -5.49
CA ARG A 237 5.39 40.52 -6.17
C ARG A 237 6.13 39.19 -6.10
N ASP A 238 6.57 38.68 -7.24
CA ASP A 238 7.29 37.41 -7.34
C ASP A 238 8.39 37.50 -8.42
N VAL A 239 9.22 36.48 -8.56
CA VAL A 239 10.37 36.47 -9.48
C VAL A 239 9.87 36.57 -10.93
N CYS A 240 10.36 37.57 -11.65
CA CYS A 240 10.11 37.69 -13.07
C CYS A 240 11.23 37.00 -13.87
N TRP A 241 10.88 36.15 -14.82
CA TRP A 241 11.83 35.38 -15.61
C TRP A 241 11.91 35.87 -17.05
N GLN A 242 13.12 36.05 -17.57
CA GLN A 242 13.32 36.54 -18.94
C GLN A 242 13.17 35.45 -20.00
N LEU A 243 13.47 34.20 -19.63
CA LEU A 243 13.45 33.05 -20.52
C LEU A 243 12.56 31.95 -19.93
N ARG A 244 11.85 31.25 -20.82
CA ARG A 244 11.07 30.06 -20.51
C ARG A 244 11.35 29.01 -21.59
N GLY A 245 11.81 27.84 -21.18
CA GLY A 245 12.07 26.69 -22.05
C GLY A 245 10.77 26.04 -22.54
N GLU A 246 10.90 25.16 -23.54
CA GLU A 246 9.77 24.38 -24.08
C GLU A 246 9.26 23.34 -23.07
N ASP A 247 10.12 22.91 -22.15
CA ASP A 247 9.82 22.09 -20.97
C ASP A 247 9.03 22.84 -19.88
N GLY A 248 8.79 24.14 -20.08
CA GLY A 248 8.08 24.98 -19.13
C GLY A 248 8.93 25.51 -17.99
N MET A 249 10.25 25.26 -17.99
CA MET A 249 11.18 25.73 -16.96
C MET A 249 11.63 27.17 -17.23
N CYS A 250 11.71 28.01 -16.19
CA CYS A 250 12.15 29.40 -16.33
C CYS A 250 13.62 29.58 -15.96
N SER A 251 14.32 30.46 -16.67
CA SER A 251 15.71 30.81 -16.39
C SER A 251 15.96 32.30 -16.56
N SER A 252 17.07 32.79 -15.99
CA SER A 252 17.49 34.19 -15.99
C SER A 252 16.48 35.13 -15.31
N PRO A 253 16.55 35.27 -13.96
CA PRO A 253 15.66 36.15 -13.22
C PRO A 253 15.98 37.62 -13.55
N PHE A 254 14.94 38.41 -13.82
CA PHE A 254 15.07 39.81 -14.24
C PHE A 254 15.50 40.69 -13.07
N GLY A 255 16.78 41.07 -13.04
CA GLY A 255 17.33 42.08 -12.13
C GLY A 255 17.23 41.78 -10.64
N GLY A 256 16.90 40.54 -10.25
CA GLY A 256 16.74 40.12 -8.85
C GLY A 256 15.58 40.77 -8.10
N GLN A 257 14.73 41.55 -8.78
CA GLN A 257 13.59 42.24 -8.18
C GLN A 257 12.32 41.40 -8.31
N GLN A 258 11.52 41.36 -7.25
CA GLN A 258 10.18 40.79 -7.30
C GLN A 258 9.22 41.81 -7.92
N LEU A 259 8.56 41.40 -9.00
CA LEU A 259 7.64 42.23 -9.77
C LEU A 259 6.23 41.65 -9.69
N THR A 260 5.23 42.52 -9.80
CA THR A 260 3.85 42.07 -10.01
C THR A 260 3.72 41.34 -11.34
N TYR A 261 2.66 40.54 -11.48
CA TYR A 261 2.40 39.81 -12.72
C TYR A 261 2.35 40.75 -13.94
N GLU A 262 1.71 41.92 -13.81
CA GLU A 262 1.62 42.92 -14.88
C GLU A 262 2.98 43.58 -15.20
N GLU A 263 3.72 44.01 -14.17
CA GLU A 263 5.06 44.58 -14.35
C GLU A 263 5.98 43.60 -15.08
N CYS A 264 5.88 42.31 -14.76
CA CYS A 264 6.64 41.26 -15.43
C CYS A 264 6.11 40.97 -16.84
N CYS A 265 4.91 40.39 -16.97
CA CYS A 265 4.44 39.82 -18.23
C CYS A 265 4.09 40.88 -19.29
N CYS A 266 3.65 42.08 -18.90
CA CYS A 266 3.35 43.13 -19.88
C CYS A 266 4.61 43.85 -20.38
N ARG A 267 5.70 43.93 -19.59
CA ARG A 267 6.88 44.74 -19.94
C ARG A 267 8.16 43.96 -20.16
N HIS A 268 8.47 42.93 -19.36
CA HIS A 268 9.83 42.39 -19.29
C HIS A 268 9.95 40.86 -19.44
N GLY A 269 9.06 40.08 -18.84
CA GLY A 269 9.23 38.63 -18.66
C GLY A 269 8.51 37.75 -19.66
N LYS A 270 8.96 36.49 -19.72
CA LYS A 270 8.31 35.36 -20.42
C LYS A 270 7.68 34.36 -19.45
N GLY A 271 8.02 34.43 -18.16
CA GLY A 271 7.35 33.69 -17.11
C GLY A 271 7.38 34.45 -15.78
N TRP A 272 6.46 34.12 -14.88
CA TRP A 272 6.27 34.81 -13.61
C TRP A 272 6.06 33.85 -12.43
N GLY A 273 6.76 34.14 -11.34
CA GLY A 273 6.73 33.42 -10.08
C GLY A 273 7.62 32.17 -10.04
N TYR A 274 7.77 31.61 -8.84
CA TYR A 274 8.60 30.41 -8.63
C TYR A 274 8.11 29.17 -9.40
N GLN A 275 6.79 29.07 -9.63
CA GLN A 275 6.16 28.03 -10.45
C GLN A 275 6.25 28.29 -11.96
N CYS A 276 6.94 29.36 -12.40
CA CYS A 276 7.14 29.69 -13.82
C CYS A 276 5.83 29.73 -14.65
N HIS A 277 4.83 30.50 -14.20
CA HIS A 277 3.62 30.69 -14.98
C HIS A 277 3.94 31.42 -16.27
N ALA A 278 3.56 30.86 -17.42
CA ALA A 278 3.85 31.44 -18.73
C ALA A 278 3.18 32.82 -18.90
N CYS A 279 3.93 33.80 -19.39
CA CYS A 279 3.34 35.07 -19.80
C CYS A 279 2.61 34.93 -21.14
N PRO A 280 1.48 35.64 -21.35
CA PRO A 280 0.74 35.59 -22.59
C PRO A 280 1.57 36.08 -23.78
N PRO A 281 1.37 35.51 -24.99
CA PRO A 281 2.07 35.94 -26.19
C PRO A 281 1.71 37.39 -26.54
N ARG A 282 2.72 38.23 -26.76
CA ARG A 282 2.50 39.63 -27.15
C ARG A 282 1.93 39.70 -28.57
N SER A 283 0.70 40.17 -28.71
CA SER A 283 0.11 40.45 -30.02
C SER A 283 0.88 41.59 -30.72
N PRO A 284 1.18 41.48 -32.03
CA PRO A 284 1.82 42.55 -32.79
C PRO A 284 0.79 43.65 -33.09
N GLY A 285 0.50 44.51 -32.11
CA GLY A 285 -0.53 45.55 -32.30
C GLY A 285 -0.53 46.71 -31.31
N ASN A 286 -0.08 46.53 -30.07
CA ASN A 286 -0.04 47.64 -29.10
C ASN A 286 1.40 48.04 -28.79
N ARG A 287 1.95 48.92 -29.64
CA ARG A 287 3.06 49.78 -29.23
C ARG A 287 2.51 50.71 -28.15
N GLY A 288 2.93 50.49 -26.90
CA GLY A 288 2.60 51.32 -25.76
C GLY A 288 2.81 52.80 -26.07
N ARG A 289 1.81 53.61 -25.68
CA ARG A 289 1.87 55.07 -25.66
C ARG A 289 3.20 55.52 -25.06
N SER A 290 4.05 56.09 -25.90
CA SER A 290 5.25 56.82 -25.50
C SER A 290 4.80 58.17 -24.93
N GLY A 291 4.79 58.30 -23.60
CA GLY A 291 4.70 59.59 -22.93
C GLY A 291 6.11 60.18 -22.78
N LYS A 292 6.48 61.10 -23.67
CA LYS A 292 7.69 61.93 -23.59
C LYS A 292 7.42 63.14 -22.68
N THR A 293 8.25 63.31 -21.65
CA THR A 293 8.90 64.56 -21.17
C THR A 293 10.01 64.05 -20.24
N GLY A 294 11.27 64.50 -20.16
CA GLY A 294 12.12 65.56 -20.68
C GLY A 294 13.47 65.40 -19.92
N ILE A 295 14.58 65.89 -20.45
CA ILE A 295 15.95 65.37 -20.19
C ILE A 295 16.75 66.28 -19.20
N SER A 296 17.45 65.64 -18.23
CA SER A 296 18.78 65.98 -17.59
C SER A 296 19.03 67.24 -16.71
N PRO A 297 20.19 67.39 -16.01
CA PRO A 297 21.26 66.42 -15.60
C PRO A 297 21.84 66.59 -14.16
N PHE A 298 22.71 65.64 -13.75
CA PHE A 298 23.87 65.70 -12.82
C PHE A 298 23.90 66.72 -11.64
N LEU A 299 24.21 66.24 -10.42
CA LEU A 299 25.34 66.72 -9.59
C LEU A 299 25.58 65.83 -8.34
N LEU A 300 26.79 65.27 -8.33
CA LEU A 300 27.71 64.89 -7.24
C LEU A 300 27.23 64.86 -5.76
N ALA A 301 27.55 63.75 -5.07
CA ALA A 301 27.84 63.73 -3.63
C ALA A 301 29.15 64.52 -3.35
N PRO A 302 29.39 65.08 -2.13
CA PRO A 302 29.80 64.22 -1.01
C PRO A 302 29.36 64.67 0.41
N ALA A 303 29.33 63.68 1.29
CA ALA A 303 29.77 63.61 2.70
C ALA A 303 29.63 64.82 3.66
N LEU A 304 29.09 64.55 4.86
CA LEU A 304 29.78 64.57 6.17
C LEU A 304 28.84 64.96 7.33
N TYR A 305 28.90 64.11 8.37
CA TYR A 305 28.95 64.43 9.81
C TYR A 305 27.70 64.91 10.58
N PHE A 306 27.41 64.06 11.58
CA PHE A 306 27.21 64.34 13.01
C PHE A 306 25.89 64.96 13.53
N ASN A 307 25.25 64.12 14.32
CA ASN A 307 24.83 64.31 15.71
C ASN A 307 23.64 65.20 16.09
N ASP A 308 22.89 64.56 17.00
CA ASP A 308 22.32 65.07 18.23
C ASP A 308 20.94 65.73 18.21
N SER A 309 19.98 64.90 18.66
CA SER A 309 19.32 65.05 19.96
C SER A 309 18.20 66.09 20.14
N VAL A 310 17.19 65.62 20.89
CA VAL A 310 16.14 66.38 21.62
C VAL A 310 15.00 66.91 20.74
N GLY A 311 13.72 66.73 21.04
CA GLY A 311 13.04 66.13 22.16
C GLY A 311 11.54 66.49 22.10
N ASN A 312 10.71 65.55 22.55
CA ASN A 312 9.34 65.67 23.06
C ASN A 312 8.17 66.29 22.25
N PRO A 313 6.94 65.82 22.52
CA PRO A 313 5.73 66.10 21.74
C PRO A 313 4.94 67.29 22.31
N PRO A 314 3.82 67.66 21.66
CA PRO A 314 2.65 68.03 22.44
C PRO A 314 1.38 67.28 22.04
N LYS A 315 0.62 66.98 23.09
CA LYS A 315 -0.82 66.68 23.10
C LYS A 315 -1.64 67.94 22.73
N VAL A 316 -2.94 67.68 22.57
CA VAL A 316 -4.12 68.53 22.73
C VAL A 316 -4.67 69.05 21.39
N GLY A 317 -5.96 68.87 21.06
CA GLY A 317 -7.11 68.54 21.91
C GLY A 317 -8.23 67.80 21.18
#